data_AF-A0A8J2HG69-F1
#
_entry.id   AF-A0A8J2HG69-F1
#
_cell.length_a   1.000
_cell.length_b   1.000
_cell.length_c   1.000
_cell.angle_alpha   90.00
_cell.angle_beta   90.00
_cell.angle_gamma   90.00
#
_symmetry.space_group_name_H-M   'P 1'
#
loop_
_entity.id
_entity.type
_entity.pdbx_description
1 polymer ?
#
loop_
_entity_poly.entity_id
_entity_poly.type
_entity_poly.pdbx_seq_one_letter_code
_entity_poly.pdbx_strand_id
1 'polypeptide(L)'
;MKLAQFELITFLIIAIIAYFGSANEEDEKLDNYYNNLFLGFDIIDILENRRIVERYSSCLLGNIRCPGPAKVFKELFPHMLKTHCGRCTMDQKKAFDTTVEFLK
;
A
#
# COMPACT_ATOMS: atom_id res chain seq x y z
N MET A 1 -31.66 -3.21 -42.19
CA MET A 1 -30.99 -2.05 -41.54
C MET A 1 -30.78 -2.17 -40.04
N LYS A 2 -31.54 -2.99 -39.27
CA LYS A 2 -31.40 -3.12 -37.81
C LYS A 2 -30.21 -3.99 -37.33
N LEU A 3 -29.68 -4.85 -38.21
CA LEU A 3 -28.62 -5.82 -37.88
C LEU A 3 -27.25 -5.14 -37.67
N ALA A 4 -26.88 -4.20 -38.55
CA ALA A 4 -25.64 -3.43 -38.42
C ALA A 4 -25.63 -2.46 -37.22
N GLN A 5 -26.82 -2.00 -36.79
CA GLN A 5 -26.94 -1.15 -35.60
C GLN A 5 -26.68 -1.96 -34.32
N PHE A 6 -27.11 -3.23 -34.27
CA PHE A 6 -26.87 -4.09 -33.12
C PHE A 6 -25.38 -4.41 -32.97
N GLU A 7 -24.70 -4.71 -34.07
CA GLU A 7 -23.24 -4.91 -34.11
C GLU A 7 -22.48 -3.65 -33.68
N LEU A 8 -22.89 -2.47 -34.13
CA LEU A 8 -22.23 -1.22 -33.75
C LEU A 8 -22.37 -0.93 -32.25
N ILE A 9 -23.54 -1.24 -31.67
CA ILE A 9 -23.81 -1.05 -30.25
C ILE A 9 -22.99 -2.04 -29.41
N THR A 10 -22.87 -3.30 -29.84
CA THR A 10 -22.07 -4.30 -29.12
C THR A 10 -20.58 -3.92 -29.12
N PHE A 11 -20.03 -3.44 -30.24
CA PHE A 11 -18.65 -2.95 -30.29
C PHE A 11 -18.41 -1.72 -29.38
N LEU A 12 -19.35 -0.79 -29.33
CA LEU A 12 -19.25 0.38 -28.45
C LEU A 12 -19.26 -0.01 -26.97
N ILE A 13 -20.11 -0.96 -26.57
CA ILE A 13 -20.17 -1.45 -25.18
C ILE A 13 -18.87 -2.13 -24.79
N ILE A 14 -18.30 -2.97 -25.66
CA ILE A 14 -17.01 -3.64 -25.41
C ILE A 14 -15.87 -2.62 -25.24
N ALA A 15 -15.84 -1.57 -26.08
CA ALA A 15 -14.84 -0.50 -25.98
C ALA A 15 -14.97 0.30 -24.67
N ILE A 16 -16.19 0.55 -24.22
CA ILE A 16 -16.48 1.22 -22.94
C ILE A 16 -16.00 0.35 -21.77
N ILE A 17 -16.33 -0.95 -21.77
CA ILE A 17 -15.89 -1.88 -20.72
C ILE A 17 -14.36 -1.98 -20.68
N ALA A 18 -13.69 -2.02 -21.83
CA ALA A 18 -12.23 -2.03 -21.89
C ALA A 18 -11.59 -0.71 -21.39
N TYR A 19 -12.22 0.44 -21.67
CA TYR A 19 -11.74 1.75 -21.21
C TYR A 19 -11.89 1.90 -19.69
N PHE A 20 -13.01 1.47 -19.12
CA PHE A 20 -13.29 1.57 -17.68
C PHE A 20 -12.81 0.36 -16.85
N GLY A 21 -12.42 -0.75 -17.47
CA GLY A 21 -12.05 -2.02 -16.82
C GLY A 21 -10.65 -2.08 -16.21
N SER A 22 -9.87 -1.00 -16.30
CA SER A 22 -8.44 -0.97 -15.92
C SER A 22 -8.18 -0.81 -14.40
N ALA A 23 -9.19 -0.86 -13.54
CA ALA A 23 -9.07 -0.29 -12.19
C ALA A 23 -8.82 -1.27 -11.03
N ASN A 24 -8.70 -2.59 -11.22
CA ASN A 24 -9.02 -3.50 -10.11
C ASN A 24 -7.98 -4.57 -9.71
N GLU A 25 -6.75 -4.60 -10.25
CA GLU A 25 -5.78 -5.68 -9.92
C GLU A 25 -4.66 -5.26 -8.96
N GLU A 26 -4.23 -3.98 -8.96
CA GLU A 26 -3.24 -3.50 -7.98
C GLU A 26 -3.84 -3.32 -6.57
N ASP A 27 -5.14 -3.04 -6.49
CA ASP A 27 -5.83 -2.71 -5.24
C ASP A 27 -5.94 -3.92 -4.29
N GLU A 28 -6.29 -5.10 -4.81
CA GLU A 28 -6.45 -6.30 -3.98
C GLU A 28 -5.11 -6.80 -3.40
N LYS A 29 -4.04 -6.71 -4.19
CA LYS A 29 -2.70 -7.08 -3.73
C LYS A 29 -2.24 -6.12 -2.65
N LEU A 30 -2.41 -4.82 -2.87
CA LEU A 30 -2.07 -3.77 -1.92
C LEU A 30 -2.86 -3.92 -0.61
N ASP A 31 -4.15 -4.22 -0.68
CA ASP A 31 -5.00 -4.43 0.50
C ASP A 31 -4.56 -5.66 1.33
N ASN A 32 -4.19 -6.77 0.68
CA ASN A 32 -3.57 -7.90 1.37
C ASN A 32 -2.23 -7.52 2.02
N TYR A 33 -1.42 -6.68 1.37
CA TYR A 33 -0.15 -6.20 1.95
C TYR A 33 -0.37 -5.25 3.14
N TYR A 34 -1.35 -4.35 3.08
CA TYR A 34 -1.73 -3.45 4.18
C TYR A 34 -2.25 -4.21 5.40
N ASN A 35 -3.08 -5.24 5.17
CA ASN A 35 -3.61 -6.07 6.24
C ASN A 35 -2.52 -6.85 6.96
N ASN A 36 -1.50 -7.33 6.23
CA ASN A 36 -0.40 -8.12 6.80
C ASN A 36 0.74 -7.29 7.41
N LEU A 37 0.83 -5.98 7.14
CA LEU A 37 1.93 -5.13 7.58
C LEU A 37 1.99 -4.95 9.12
N PHE A 38 0.85 -5.12 9.80
CA PHE A 38 0.69 -4.85 11.24
C PHE A 38 0.10 -6.00 12.04
N LEU A 39 0.08 -7.23 11.50
CA LEU A 39 -0.46 -8.38 12.24
C LEU A 39 0.51 -8.78 13.36
N GLY A 40 0.28 -8.25 14.56
CA GLY A 40 0.74 -8.85 15.82
C GLY A 40 1.90 -8.17 16.55
N PHE A 41 2.31 -6.95 16.17
CA PHE A 41 3.35 -6.21 16.88
C PHE A 41 2.86 -4.83 17.31
N ASP A 42 3.13 -4.43 18.55
CA ASP A 42 2.92 -3.07 19.03
C ASP A 42 4.01 -2.16 18.46
N ILE A 43 3.60 -1.06 17.82
CA ILE A 43 4.53 -0.09 17.25
C ILE A 43 5.33 0.61 18.35
N ILE A 44 4.76 0.80 19.55
CA ILE A 44 5.48 1.40 20.66
C ILE A 44 6.65 0.51 21.09
N ASP A 45 6.45 -0.81 21.22
CA ASP A 45 7.51 -1.75 21.57
C ASP A 45 8.66 -1.76 20.53
N ILE A 46 8.32 -1.58 19.25
CA ILE A 46 9.31 -1.48 18.16
C ILE A 46 10.09 -0.17 18.27
N LEU A 47 9.41 0.95 18.51
CA LEU A 47 10.01 2.28 18.59
C LEU A 47 10.89 2.45 19.85
N GLU A 48 10.54 1.80 20.96
CA GLU A 48 11.35 1.79 22.18
C GLU A 48 12.63 0.94 22.02
N ASN A 49 12.63 -0.02 21.11
CA ASN A 49 13.80 -0.84 20.83
C ASN A 49 14.75 -0.16 19.85
N ARG A 50 15.67 0.64 20.40
CA ARG A 50 16.72 1.34 19.63
C ARG A 50 17.44 0.47 18.59
N ARG A 51 17.73 -0.80 18.90
CA ARG A 51 18.43 -1.70 17.96
C ARG A 51 17.56 -2.05 16.75
N ILE A 52 16.26 -2.21 16.95
CA ILE A 52 15.31 -2.48 15.86
C ILE A 52 15.14 -1.22 15.01
N VAL A 53 14.94 -0.06 15.66
CA VAL A 53 14.83 1.24 14.98
C VAL A 53 16.04 1.52 14.09
N GLU A 54 17.26 1.39 14.62
CA GLU A 54 18.51 1.61 13.87
C GLU A 54 18.63 0.66 12.68
N ARG A 55 18.21 -0.59 12.83
CA ARG A 55 18.25 -1.59 11.76
C ARG A 55 17.20 -1.31 10.67
N TYR A 56 16.00 -0.91 11.06
CA TYR A 56 14.92 -0.59 10.13
C TYR A 56 15.24 0.70 9.37
N SER A 57 15.69 1.75 10.05
CA SER A 57 16.10 3.00 9.41
C SER A 57 17.26 2.79 8.43
N SER A 58 18.29 2.03 8.82
CA SER A 58 19.40 1.67 7.93
C SER A 58 18.94 0.90 6.68
N CYS A 59 17.93 0.03 6.82
CA CYS A 59 17.32 -0.68 5.69
C CYS A 59 16.56 0.28 4.76
N LEU A 60 15.76 1.18 5.32
CA LEU A 60 14.98 2.17 4.56
C LEU A 60 15.90 3.09 3.75
N LEU A 61 17.01 3.52 4.36
CA LEU A 61 18.07 4.31 3.72
C LEU A 61 18.90 3.52 2.69
N GLY A 62 18.73 2.19 2.61
CA GLY A 62 19.46 1.34 1.67
C GLY A 62 20.89 1.00 2.08
N ASN A 63 21.29 1.31 3.31
CA ASN A 63 22.62 1.00 3.85
C ASN A 63 22.82 -0.49 4.10
N ILE A 64 21.73 -1.21 4.38
CA ILE A 64 21.74 -2.66 4.63
C ILE A 64 20.59 -3.36 3.91
N ARG A 65 20.67 -4.69 3.80
CA ARG A 65 19.52 -5.52 3.40
C ARG A 65 18.42 -5.46 4.45
N CYS A 66 17.18 -5.28 3.98
CA CYS A 66 16.02 -5.23 4.85
C CYS A 66 15.68 -6.58 5.50
N PRO A 67 15.44 -6.61 6.83
CA PRO A 67 14.78 -7.73 7.50
C PRO A 67 13.41 -8.03 6.85
N GLY A 68 12.92 -9.26 6.97
CA GLY A 68 11.68 -9.72 6.33
C GLY A 68 10.51 -8.73 6.46
N PRO A 69 10.08 -8.37 7.68
CA PRO A 69 8.97 -7.42 7.86
C PRO A 69 9.30 -6.00 7.39
N ALA A 70 10.54 -5.55 7.57
CA ALA A 70 11.00 -4.24 7.11
C ALA A 70 11.02 -4.10 5.59
N LYS A 71 11.13 -5.20 4.84
CA LYS A 71 11.10 -5.20 3.38
C LYS A 71 9.73 -4.74 2.87
N VAL A 72 8.66 -5.30 3.41
CA VAL A 72 7.29 -4.92 3.06
C VAL A 72 7.04 -3.46 3.45
N PHE A 73 7.49 -3.06 4.64
CA PHE A 73 7.41 -1.67 5.08
C PHE A 73 8.12 -0.73 4.10
N LYS A 74 9.35 -1.05 3.67
CA LYS A 74 10.12 -0.24 2.72
C LYS A 74 9.40 -0.03 1.39
N GLU A 75 8.71 -1.06 0.88
CA GLU A 75 7.97 -0.99 -0.38
C GLU A 75 6.72 -0.11 -0.28
N LEU A 76 6.02 -0.16 0.87
CA LEU A 76 4.76 0.58 1.08
C LEU A 76 4.95 1.99 1.64
N PHE A 77 6.05 2.24 2.36
CA PHE A 77 6.27 3.50 3.07
C PHE A 77 6.19 4.74 2.16
N PRO A 78 6.74 4.74 0.92
CA PRO A 78 6.59 5.88 0.01
C PRO A 78 5.13 6.20 -0.32
N HIS A 79 4.30 5.17 -0.52
CA HIS A 79 2.88 5.35 -0.78
C HIS A 79 2.14 5.87 0.47
N MET A 80 2.44 5.34 1.65
CA MET A 80 1.87 5.81 2.91
C MET A 80 2.22 7.28 3.18
N LEU A 81 3.46 7.71 2.92
CA LEU A 81 3.86 9.12 3.05
C LEU A 81 3.12 10.01 2.05
N LYS A 82 3.00 9.58 0.79
CA LYS A 82 2.32 10.35 -0.27
C LYS A 82 0.83 10.52 -0.01
N THR A 83 0.18 9.49 0.51
CA THR A 83 -1.28 9.44 0.72
C THR A 83 -1.70 9.71 2.16
N HIS A 84 -0.74 9.97 3.05
CA HIS A 84 -0.98 10.07 4.49
C HIS A 84 -1.73 8.85 5.05
N CYS A 85 -1.19 7.66 4.75
CA CYS A 85 -1.77 6.37 5.13
C CYS A 85 -3.20 6.20 4.57
N GLY A 86 -3.44 6.54 3.30
CA GLY A 86 -4.78 6.65 2.71
C GLY A 86 -5.61 5.36 2.68
N ARG A 87 -4.97 4.20 2.88
CA ARG A 87 -5.62 2.87 2.93
C ARG A 87 -5.50 2.17 4.28
N CYS A 88 -5.01 2.88 5.29
CA CYS A 88 -4.78 2.31 6.62
C CYS A 88 -6.08 2.28 7.43
N THR A 89 -6.22 1.30 8.32
CA THR A 89 -7.26 1.33 9.35
C THR A 89 -7.01 2.48 10.33
N MET A 90 -8.01 2.81 11.17
CA MET A 90 -7.85 3.89 12.16
C MET A 90 -6.66 3.68 13.10
N ASP A 91 -6.43 2.46 13.56
CA ASP A 91 -5.33 2.14 14.48
C ASP A 91 -3.98 2.18 13.77
N GLN A 92 -3.91 1.66 12.54
CA GLN A 92 -2.73 1.76 11.70
C GLN A 92 -2.38 3.22 11.37
N LYS A 93 -3.38 4.07 11.14
CA LYS A 93 -3.18 5.49 10.87
C LYS A 93 -2.64 6.23 12.09
N LYS A 94 -3.19 5.99 13.29
CA LYS A 94 -2.62 6.54 14.53
C LYS A 94 -1.16 6.14 14.70
N ALA A 95 -0.84 4.88 14.48
CA ALA A 95 0.51 4.38 14.66
C ALA A 95 1.47 4.86 13.56
N PHE A 96 0.99 5.07 12.34
CA PHE A 96 1.71 5.77 11.28
C PHE A 96 2.01 7.23 11.69
N ASP A 97 1.04 7.96 12.22
CA ASP A 97 1.21 9.33 12.67
C ASP A 97 2.28 9.41 13.78
N THR A 98 2.23 8.52 14.77
CA THR A 98 3.27 8.39 15.82
C THR A 98 4.64 8.07 15.23
N THR A 99 4.72 7.16 14.25
CA THR A 99 5.99 6.80 13.59
C THR A 99 6.57 7.97 12.82
N VAL A 100 5.74 8.73 12.10
CA VAL A 100 6.19 9.92 11.36
C VAL A 100 6.63 11.02 12.32
N GLU A 101 5.94 11.22 13.44
CA GLU A 101 6.34 12.16 14.49
C GLU A 101 7.69 11.77 15.13
N PHE A 102 7.92 10.48 15.36
CA PHE A 102 9.19 9.98 15.87
C PHE A 102 10.37 10.18 14.89
N LEU A 103 10.10 10.17 13.58
CA LEU A 103 11.13 10.32 12.54
C LEU A 103 11.44 11.78 12.16
N LYS A 104 10.62 12.75 12.62
CA LYS A 104 10.88 14.19 12.47
C LYS A 104 12.01 14.63 13.39
#